data_AF-A0A6A5BKP3-F1
#
_entry.id   AF-A0A6A5BKP3-F1
#
_cell.length_a   1.000
_cell.length_b   1.000
_cell.length_c   1.000
_cell.angle_alpha   90.00
_cell.angle_beta   90.00
_cell.angle_gamma   90.00
#
_symmetry.space_group_name_H-M   'P 1'
#
loop_
_entity.id
_entity.type
_entity.pdbx_description
1 polymer ?
#
loop_
_entity_poly.entity_id
_entity_poly.type
_entity_poly.pdbx_seq_one_letter_code
_entity_poly.pdbx_strand_id
1 'polypeptide(L)'
;MLKRAHSQHSHPAPEISHNEMDDKLLNKDTHLHVGVILIEFSACLHHLHDENLEIVDEIRRLELKLKRKFSLQQEGKMKWLLNRELEYIEFFPIEFMNDKHFVLNHTKKFGYGLRYASPKLKQDRELVHQVVQLNGCELHFASNDIRNDKEVVLEAIKIYELALTFASNELKQDKKFLIEAVRSNEKCFHYITNRVCKDMEFALEAIKQNKTALQSTSWELCQNEEFMLKAIKLLFPEFDRLVSFGRANKGIMMKLVQEHGRLLRFKIDGNALRYASQDLQDDIQIAFHAIKQNGMALKFVSTALKRIKGIVLTAVNQNGFALNYASKELKNDREVVMAAVRNEDFALQYADEMITRDQEIVIESIKQGNLVFEFISNELFVTRNSY
;
A
#
# COMPACT_ATOMS: atom_id res chain seq x y z
N MET A 1 18.83 -14.45 59.79
CA MET A 1 19.20 -13.07 60.21
C MET A 1 18.72 -12.09 59.14
N LEU A 2 17.89 -11.12 59.55
CA LEU A 2 17.52 -9.82 58.94
C LEU A 2 17.01 -9.81 57.47
N LYS A 3 15.70 -9.69 57.19
CA LYS A 3 14.72 -8.57 57.29
C LYS A 3 14.64 -7.67 56.03
N ARG A 4 13.47 -7.69 55.35
CA ARG A 4 12.50 -6.58 55.08
C ARG A 4 11.62 -6.95 53.85
N ALA A 5 10.34 -7.31 54.03
CA ALA A 5 9.13 -6.47 54.18
C ALA A 5 8.58 -5.98 52.81
N HIS A 6 7.53 -6.62 52.27
CA HIS A 6 6.08 -6.26 52.34
C HIS A 6 5.68 -5.23 51.24
N SER A 7 4.98 -5.64 50.18
CA SER A 7 3.53 -5.94 50.01
C SER A 7 2.68 -4.69 49.73
N GLN A 8 1.90 -4.72 48.64
CA GLN A 8 0.43 -4.66 48.67
C GLN A 8 -0.19 -4.61 47.25
N HIS A 9 -1.25 -5.39 47.10
CA HIS A 9 -2.22 -5.41 46.00
C HIS A 9 -3.29 -4.31 46.15
N SER A 10 -4.01 -4.08 45.05
CA SER A 10 -5.48 -3.94 44.89
C SER A 10 -6.08 -2.58 44.46
N HIS A 11 -6.83 -2.67 43.34
CA HIS A 11 -7.73 -1.73 42.63
C HIS A 11 -8.93 -1.21 43.49
N PRO A 12 -9.93 -0.43 43.00
CA PRO A 12 -10.18 0.27 41.71
C PRO A 12 -10.65 1.75 41.86
N ALA A 13 -11.00 2.39 40.73
CA ALA A 13 -11.58 3.74 40.60
C ALA A 13 -13.06 3.88 41.04
N PRO A 14 -13.54 5.12 41.27
CA PRO A 14 -14.95 5.46 41.12
C PRO A 14 -15.21 6.60 40.10
N GLU A 15 -16.32 6.46 39.36
CA GLU A 15 -17.03 7.50 38.59
C GLU A 15 -17.87 8.40 39.52
N ILE A 16 -17.95 9.72 39.29
CA ILE A 16 -19.08 10.69 39.52
C ILE A 16 -18.73 11.97 38.72
N SER A 17 -19.30 12.27 37.55
CA SER A 17 -20.56 12.97 37.22
C SER A 17 -20.66 14.47 37.58
N HIS A 18 -20.70 15.28 36.51
CA HIS A 18 -21.46 16.52 36.25
C HIS A 18 -21.56 17.68 37.26
N ASN A 19 -21.25 18.85 36.67
CA ASN A 19 -21.81 20.19 36.90
C ASN A 19 -21.41 20.91 38.19
N GLU A 20 -20.48 21.86 38.05
CA GLU A 20 -20.73 23.28 38.29
C GLU A 20 -19.42 24.05 38.07
N MET A 21 -19.28 24.68 36.90
CA MET A 21 -18.66 26.00 36.67
C MET A 21 -18.52 26.25 35.15
N ASP A 22 -19.64 26.09 34.45
CA ASP A 22 -19.88 26.79 33.18
C ASP A 22 -20.30 28.23 33.53
N ASP A 23 -19.35 29.15 33.52
CA ASP A 23 -19.50 30.41 32.77
C ASP A 23 -18.22 31.24 32.83
N LYS A 24 -17.84 31.77 31.67
CA LYS A 24 -16.65 32.60 31.38
C LYS A 24 -15.35 31.84 31.12
N LEU A 25 -15.21 31.36 29.89
CA LEU A 25 -14.08 31.71 29.01
C LEU A 25 -14.39 31.30 27.57
N LEU A 26 -15.49 31.87 27.04
CA LEU A 26 -15.60 32.10 25.60
C LEU A 26 -14.55 33.17 25.23
N ASN A 27 -13.93 33.02 24.06
CA ASN A 27 -12.84 33.83 23.48
C ASN A 27 -11.44 33.61 24.05
N LYS A 28 -10.75 32.62 23.47
CA LYS A 28 -9.30 32.71 23.25
C LYS A 28 -9.03 32.63 21.75
N ASP A 29 -9.13 33.77 21.09
CA ASP A 29 -8.26 34.12 19.97
C ASP A 29 -6.82 34.12 20.49
N THR A 30 -6.21 32.94 20.62
CA THR A 30 -4.77 32.85 20.80
C THR A 30 -4.16 32.84 19.42
N HIS A 31 -4.02 34.05 18.86
CA HIS A 31 -2.86 34.35 18.05
C HIS A 31 -1.62 33.89 18.84
N LEU A 32 -1.06 32.73 18.49
CA LEU A 32 0.31 32.40 18.88
C LEU A 32 1.23 33.34 18.10
N HIS A 33 1.26 34.61 18.52
CA HIS A 33 2.48 35.37 18.45
C HIS A 33 3.46 34.64 19.36
N VAL A 34 4.48 34.01 18.79
CA VAL A 34 5.71 33.77 19.53
C VAL A 34 6.30 35.16 19.78
N GLY A 35 5.72 35.86 20.75
CA GLY A 35 6.29 37.06 21.30
C GLY A 35 7.57 36.63 21.95
N VAL A 36 8.70 37.01 21.35
CA VAL A 36 9.93 37.15 22.11
C VAL A 36 9.54 38.04 23.29
N ILE A 37 9.54 37.50 24.51
CA ILE A 37 9.45 38.31 25.73
C ILE A 37 10.77 39.07 25.79
N LEU A 38 10.88 40.11 24.98
CA LEU A 38 11.67 41.27 25.37
C LEU A 38 10.90 41.83 26.53
N ILE A 39 11.44 41.63 27.73
CA ILE A 39 11.01 42.34 28.93
C ILE A 39 10.84 43.80 28.50
N GLU A 40 9.59 44.27 28.49
CA GLU A 40 9.25 45.60 28.00
C GLU A 40 9.79 46.59 29.03
N PHE A 41 11.03 47.04 28.83
CA PHE A 41 11.67 48.02 29.71
C PHE A 41 10.95 49.38 29.70
N SER A 42 9.95 49.56 28.81
CA SER A 42 9.10 50.75 28.73
C SER A 42 8.36 51.03 30.04
N ALA A 43 7.89 49.99 30.74
CA ALA A 43 7.15 50.15 31.99
C ALA A 43 8.00 50.72 33.15
N CYS A 44 9.34 50.58 33.08
CA CYS A 44 10.24 51.12 34.11
C CYS A 44 10.62 52.60 33.89
N LEU A 45 10.27 53.18 32.74
CA LEU A 45 10.71 54.53 32.33
C LEU A 45 9.77 55.66 32.77
N HIS A 46 8.57 55.35 33.26
CA HIS A 46 7.56 56.36 33.62
C HIS A 46 7.84 57.13 34.94
N HIS A 47 8.90 56.79 35.68
CA HIS A 47 9.22 57.40 36.99
C HIS A 47 10.53 58.22 37.02
N LEU A 48 11.16 58.51 35.88
CA LEU A 48 12.41 59.28 35.84
C LEU A 48 12.13 60.75 35.52
N HIS A 49 12.44 61.65 36.47
CA HIS A 49 12.35 63.11 36.31
C HIS A 49 13.32 63.66 35.25
N ASP A 50 13.01 64.88 34.77
CA ASP A 50 13.58 65.62 33.63
C ASP A 50 15.13 65.74 33.59
N GLU A 51 15.84 65.48 34.69
CA GLU A 51 17.32 65.49 34.74
C GLU A 51 17.98 64.20 34.21
N ASN A 52 17.20 63.16 33.86
CA ASN A 52 17.71 61.85 33.42
C ASN A 52 17.47 61.52 31.94
N LEU A 53 17.16 62.52 31.10
CA LEU A 53 16.92 62.36 29.65
C LEU A 53 18.05 61.58 28.94
N GLU A 54 19.30 61.83 29.32
CA GLU A 54 20.48 61.17 28.73
C GLU A 54 20.52 59.66 29.06
N ILE A 55 20.11 59.27 30.27
CA ILE A 55 20.02 57.87 30.72
C ILE A 55 18.87 57.15 30.01
N VAL A 56 17.74 57.83 29.82
CA VAL A 56 16.59 57.29 29.07
C VAL A 56 16.96 57.02 27.61
N ASP A 57 17.68 57.95 26.98
CA ASP A 57 18.18 57.78 25.61
C ASP A 57 19.23 56.67 25.51
N GLU A 58 20.08 56.51 26.52
CA GLU A 58 21.07 55.42 26.56
C GLU A 58 20.41 54.04 26.74
N ILE A 59 19.38 53.92 27.59
CA ILE A 59 18.58 52.69 27.75
C ILE A 59 17.88 52.33 26.42
N ARG A 60 17.23 53.29 25.76
CA ARG A 60 16.60 53.07 24.44
C ARG A 60 17.63 52.64 23.39
N ARG A 61 18.81 53.25 23.39
CA ARG A 61 19.91 52.88 22.50
C ARG A 61 20.38 51.44 22.74
N LEU A 62 20.52 51.03 24.00
CA LEU A 62 20.90 49.67 24.36
C LEU A 62 19.82 48.65 23.97
N GLU A 63 18.54 48.98 24.18
CA GLU A 63 17.41 48.14 23.76
C GLU A 63 17.42 47.92 22.23
N LEU A 64 17.61 48.99 21.45
CA LEU A 64 17.75 48.92 19.99
C LEU A 64 18.93 48.06 19.55
N LYS A 65 20.09 48.20 20.20
CA LYS A 65 21.27 47.35 19.95
C LYS A 65 20.98 45.89 20.26
N LEU A 66 20.28 45.60 21.35
CA LEU A 66 19.91 44.24 21.76
C LEU A 66 18.94 43.61 20.75
N LYS A 67 17.88 44.34 20.36
CA LYS A 67 16.92 43.92 19.33
C LYS A 67 17.61 43.61 18.00
N ARG A 68 18.53 44.48 17.58
CA ARG A 68 19.33 44.28 16.37
C ARG A 68 20.22 43.05 16.47
N LYS A 69 20.91 42.85 17.60
CA LYS A 69 21.78 41.68 17.81
C LYS A 69 20.98 40.37 17.76
N PHE A 70 19.85 40.30 18.45
CA PHE A 70 19.00 39.11 18.41
C PHE A 70 18.43 38.85 17.01
N SER A 71 18.01 39.89 16.29
CA SER A 71 17.53 39.73 14.90
C SER A 71 18.62 39.15 14.00
N LEU A 72 19.84 39.68 14.06
CA LEU A 72 20.98 39.16 13.28
C LEU A 72 21.32 37.71 13.66
N GLN A 73 21.22 37.35 14.95
CA GLN A 73 21.42 35.97 15.39
C GLN A 73 20.34 35.03 14.84
N GLN A 74 19.08 35.45 14.81
CA GLN A 74 18.00 34.67 14.20
C GLN A 74 18.22 34.52 12.69
N GLU A 75 18.54 35.59 11.97
CA GLU A 75 18.88 35.51 10.54
C GLU A 75 20.06 34.56 10.28
N GLY A 76 21.11 34.65 11.09
CA GLY A 76 22.26 33.76 11.01
C GLY A 76 21.89 32.29 11.23
N LYS A 77 21.06 32.01 12.26
CA LYS A 77 20.53 30.67 12.54
C LYS A 77 19.70 30.13 11.37
N MET A 78 18.82 30.95 10.79
CA MET A 78 17.98 30.56 9.65
C MET A 78 18.79 30.27 8.40
N LYS A 79 19.81 31.11 8.10
CA LYS A 79 20.74 30.84 7.00
C LYS A 79 21.51 29.53 7.19
N TRP A 80 21.92 29.24 8.42
CA TRP A 80 22.58 27.97 8.73
C TRP A 80 21.63 26.78 8.54
N LEU A 81 20.38 26.88 9.02
CA LEU A 81 19.37 25.83 8.86
C LEU A 81 19.04 25.54 7.38
N LEU A 82 18.96 26.56 6.53
CA LEU A 82 18.64 26.41 5.10
C LEU A 82 19.75 25.74 4.29
N ASN A 83 21.01 25.99 4.65
CA ASN A 83 22.18 25.56 3.87
C ASN A 83 22.82 24.27 4.40
N ARG A 84 22.30 23.69 5.49
CA ARG A 84 22.87 22.46 6.06
C ARG A 84 22.50 21.27 5.19
N GLU A 85 23.50 20.47 4.83
CA GLU A 85 23.26 19.12 4.31
C GLU A 85 22.71 18.24 5.44
N LEU A 86 21.56 17.61 5.20
CA LEU A 86 20.86 16.81 6.20
C LEU A 86 21.35 15.36 6.09
N GLU A 87 22.29 14.99 6.96
CA GLU A 87 22.71 13.59 7.19
C GLU A 87 21.62 12.73 7.86
N TYR A 88 20.60 13.38 8.44
CA TYR A 88 19.51 12.71 9.15
C TYR A 88 18.26 12.62 8.28
N ILE A 89 17.73 11.41 8.16
CA ILE A 89 16.42 11.13 7.57
C ILE A 89 15.34 11.79 8.46
N GLU A 90 14.39 12.52 7.87
CA GLU A 90 13.24 13.18 8.54
C GLU A 90 13.52 14.41 9.42
N PHE A 91 14.52 15.26 9.11
CA PHE A 91 14.67 16.55 9.80
C PHE A 91 13.78 17.66 9.18
N PHE A 92 12.91 18.26 9.99
CA PHE A 92 12.09 19.42 9.62
C PHE A 92 12.17 20.52 10.70
N PRO A 93 12.77 21.69 10.44
CA PRO A 93 12.92 22.72 11.46
C PRO A 93 11.59 23.40 11.80
N ILE A 94 11.26 23.45 13.09
CA ILE A 94 9.97 23.94 13.60
C ILE A 94 9.71 25.40 13.25
N GLU A 95 10.76 26.21 13.11
CA GLU A 95 10.68 27.62 12.70
C GLU A 95 10.01 27.80 11.33
N PHE A 96 10.10 26.80 10.46
CA PHE A 96 9.51 26.83 9.11
C PHE A 96 8.18 26.08 9.00
N MET A 97 7.63 25.59 10.11
CA MET A 97 6.36 24.85 10.13
C MET A 97 5.17 25.67 9.59
N ASN A 98 5.26 26.99 9.62
CA ASN A 98 4.24 27.92 9.09
C ASN A 98 4.64 28.57 7.74
N ASP A 99 5.79 28.20 7.16
CA ASP A 99 6.28 28.78 5.91
C ASP A 99 5.87 27.90 4.71
N LYS A 100 4.93 28.40 3.90
CA LYS A 100 4.44 27.73 2.68
C LYS A 100 5.55 27.40 1.69
N HIS A 101 6.47 28.35 1.47
CA HIS A 101 7.54 28.19 0.48
C HIS A 101 8.54 27.15 0.95
N PHE A 102 8.88 27.15 2.24
CA PHE A 102 9.73 26.12 2.82
C PHE A 102 9.08 24.74 2.70
N VAL A 103 7.82 24.58 3.12
CA VAL A 103 7.08 23.31 3.03
C VAL A 103 7.09 22.76 1.59
N LEU A 104 6.80 23.62 0.61
CA LEU A 104 6.76 23.21 -0.79
C LEU A 104 8.14 22.79 -1.32
N ASN A 105 9.18 23.60 -1.07
CA ASN A 105 10.54 23.31 -1.48
C ASN A 105 11.11 22.07 -0.78
N HIS A 106 10.78 21.87 0.49
CA HIS A 106 11.20 20.71 1.27
C HIS A 106 10.51 19.44 0.75
N THR A 107 9.21 19.50 0.45
CA THR A 107 8.47 18.41 -0.20
C THR A 107 9.09 18.05 -1.54
N LYS A 108 9.43 19.05 -2.36
CA LYS A 108 10.07 18.84 -3.67
C LYS A 108 11.45 18.17 -3.54
N LYS A 109 12.23 18.52 -2.52
CA LYS A 109 13.61 18.05 -2.35
C LYS A 109 13.69 16.67 -1.67
N PHE A 110 12.85 16.43 -0.67
CA PHE A 110 12.96 15.26 0.22
C PHE A 110 11.73 14.35 0.20
N GLY A 111 10.65 14.74 -0.48
CA GLY A 111 9.43 13.95 -0.60
C GLY A 111 8.49 14.05 0.60
N TYR A 112 8.80 14.85 1.62
CA TYR A 112 7.90 15.10 2.75
C TYR A 112 7.91 16.58 3.13
N GLY A 113 6.78 17.10 3.60
CA GLY A 113 6.75 18.48 4.14
C GLY A 113 5.47 18.80 4.89
N LEU A 114 4.32 18.43 4.33
CA LEU A 114 3.01 18.60 4.96
C LEU A 114 2.90 17.80 6.25
N ARG A 115 3.56 16.64 6.38
CA ARG A 115 3.67 15.87 7.64
C ARG A 115 3.97 16.74 8.86
N TYR A 116 4.95 17.63 8.71
CA TYR A 116 5.45 18.49 9.79
C TYR A 116 4.93 19.92 9.72
N ALA A 117 4.18 20.30 8.68
CA ALA A 117 3.57 21.61 8.57
C ALA A 117 2.51 21.85 9.67
N SER A 118 2.25 23.12 9.94
CA SER A 118 1.29 23.50 10.98
C SER A 118 -0.14 23.07 10.61
N PRO A 119 -1.04 22.91 11.61
CA PRO A 119 -2.45 22.65 11.34
C PRO A 119 -3.10 23.66 10.37
N LYS A 120 -2.66 24.93 10.44
CA LYS A 120 -3.11 26.00 9.53
C LYS A 120 -2.73 25.69 8.08
N LEU A 121 -1.48 25.29 7.83
CA LEU A 121 -1.02 24.94 6.49
C LEU A 121 -1.60 23.62 5.97
N LYS A 122 -1.92 22.67 6.86
CA LYS A 122 -2.61 21.42 6.51
C LYS A 122 -4.06 21.62 6.05
N GLN A 123 -4.66 22.76 6.37
CA GLN A 123 -5.99 23.17 5.91
C GLN A 123 -5.93 24.12 4.71
N ASP A 124 -4.74 24.56 4.31
CA ASP A 124 -4.56 25.50 3.21
C ASP A 124 -4.71 24.77 1.88
N ARG A 125 -5.88 24.91 1.26
CA ARG A 125 -6.23 24.22 0.02
C ARG A 125 -5.20 24.42 -1.08
N GLU A 126 -4.74 25.65 -1.30
CA GLU A 126 -3.81 25.98 -2.38
C GLU A 126 -2.44 25.34 -2.16
N LEU A 127 -1.94 25.38 -0.92
CA LEU A 127 -0.68 24.72 -0.57
C LEU A 127 -0.80 23.20 -0.70
N VAL A 128 -1.84 22.60 -0.11
CA VAL A 128 -2.02 21.16 -0.14
C VAL A 128 -2.17 20.66 -1.57
N HIS A 129 -2.91 21.37 -2.43
CA HIS A 129 -3.02 21.05 -3.85
C HIS A 129 -1.64 21.00 -4.53
N GLN A 130 -0.79 22.01 -4.32
CA GLN A 130 0.57 22.02 -4.89
C GLN A 130 1.44 20.88 -4.33
N VAL A 131 1.31 20.57 -3.04
CA VAL A 131 2.05 19.50 -2.38
C VAL A 131 1.66 18.13 -2.94
N VAL A 132 0.36 17.84 -3.10
CA VAL A 132 -0.09 16.52 -3.59
C VAL A 132 0.26 16.29 -5.06
N GLN A 133 0.42 17.36 -5.85
CA GLN A 133 0.92 17.28 -7.22
C GLN A 133 2.41 16.91 -7.28
N LEU A 134 3.19 17.22 -6.24
CA LEU A 134 4.57 16.77 -6.11
C LEU A 134 4.65 15.35 -5.55
N ASN A 135 3.83 15.05 -4.53
CA ASN A 135 3.77 13.75 -3.88
C ASN A 135 2.37 13.47 -3.31
N GLY A 136 1.61 12.60 -3.98
CA GLY A 136 0.24 12.27 -3.61
C GLY A 136 0.08 11.61 -2.23
N CYS A 137 1.15 11.03 -1.64
CA CYS A 137 1.05 10.42 -0.31
C CYS A 137 0.90 11.45 0.81
N GLU A 138 1.31 12.70 0.58
CA GLU A 138 1.21 13.79 1.56
C GLU A 138 -0.25 14.15 1.89
N LEU A 139 -1.21 13.76 1.05
CA LEU A 139 -2.65 13.90 1.33
C LEU A 139 -3.05 13.28 2.67
N HIS A 140 -2.34 12.23 3.12
CA HIS A 140 -2.57 11.60 4.43
C HIS A 140 -2.50 12.61 5.59
N PHE A 141 -1.64 13.63 5.49
CA PHE A 141 -1.38 14.62 6.53
C PHE A 141 -2.25 15.87 6.42
N ALA A 142 -3.03 16.01 5.35
CA ALA A 142 -3.95 17.12 5.18
C ALA A 142 -5.12 17.05 6.18
N SER A 143 -5.81 18.18 6.38
CA SER A 143 -7.00 18.22 7.23
C SER A 143 -8.13 17.35 6.67
N ASN A 144 -9.09 17.01 7.53
CA ASN A 144 -10.23 16.21 7.08
C ASN A 144 -11.04 16.90 5.97
N ASP A 145 -11.17 18.22 6.03
CA ASP A 145 -11.88 19.01 5.02
C ASP A 145 -11.19 18.92 3.66
N ILE A 146 -9.85 19.01 3.62
CA ILE A 146 -9.08 18.87 2.38
C ILE A 146 -9.14 17.43 1.85
N ARG A 147 -9.10 16.42 2.71
CA ARG A 147 -9.30 15.01 2.30
C ARG A 147 -10.74 14.72 1.84
N ASN A 148 -11.66 15.66 2.03
CA ASN A 148 -13.02 15.62 1.51
C ASN A 148 -13.20 16.50 0.25
N ASP A 149 -12.15 17.23 -0.18
CA ASP A 149 -12.15 18.01 -1.41
C ASP A 149 -11.90 17.08 -2.61
N LYS A 150 -12.91 16.94 -3.46
CA LYS A 150 -12.86 16.04 -4.63
C LYS A 150 -11.70 16.35 -5.56
N GLU A 151 -11.44 17.62 -5.84
CA GLU A 151 -10.44 18.03 -6.82
C GLU A 151 -9.03 17.71 -6.30
N VAL A 152 -8.73 18.10 -5.06
CA VAL A 152 -7.42 17.87 -4.43
C VAL A 152 -7.13 16.37 -4.32
N VAL A 153 -8.13 15.59 -3.93
CA VAL A 153 -7.98 14.13 -3.81
C VAL A 153 -7.76 13.48 -5.18
N LEU A 154 -8.47 13.92 -6.23
CA LEU A 154 -8.27 13.39 -7.59
C LEU A 154 -6.86 13.69 -8.10
N GLU A 155 -6.33 14.90 -7.87
CA GLU A 155 -4.95 15.24 -8.21
C GLU A 155 -3.94 14.35 -7.47
N ALA A 156 -4.18 14.07 -6.18
CA ALA A 156 -3.34 13.15 -5.43
C ALA A 156 -3.37 11.72 -5.99
N ILE A 157 -4.55 11.22 -6.39
CA ILE A 157 -4.74 9.88 -6.96
C ILE A 157 -4.03 9.76 -8.33
N LYS A 158 -4.03 10.82 -9.16
CA LYS A 158 -3.27 10.85 -10.43
C LYS A 158 -1.80 10.50 -10.23
N ILE A 159 -1.20 11.05 -9.17
CA ILE A 159 0.22 10.86 -8.86
C ILE A 159 0.46 9.56 -8.10
N TYR A 160 -0.41 9.21 -7.16
CA TYR A 160 -0.23 8.08 -6.24
C TYR A 160 -1.54 7.32 -6.01
N GLU A 161 -1.62 6.08 -6.49
CA GLU A 161 -2.85 5.28 -6.47
C GLU A 161 -3.42 5.01 -5.06
N LEU A 162 -2.54 4.93 -4.06
CA LEU A 162 -2.87 4.71 -2.66
C LEU A 162 -3.46 5.95 -1.98
N ALA A 163 -3.39 7.13 -2.62
CA ALA A 163 -3.97 8.36 -2.08
C ALA A 163 -5.48 8.25 -1.83
N LEU A 164 -6.19 7.40 -2.58
CA LEU A 164 -7.61 7.12 -2.38
C LEU A 164 -7.91 6.61 -0.95
N THR A 165 -6.97 5.89 -0.33
CA THR A 165 -7.15 5.37 1.04
C THR A 165 -7.21 6.49 2.09
N PHE A 166 -6.60 7.62 1.79
CA PHE A 166 -6.55 8.81 2.65
C PHE A 166 -7.75 9.74 2.48
N ALA A 167 -8.53 9.55 1.42
CA ALA A 167 -9.77 10.30 1.22
C ALA A 167 -10.75 10.10 2.38
N SER A 168 -11.63 11.08 2.58
CA SER A 168 -12.72 11.04 3.56
C SER A 168 -13.62 9.81 3.34
N ASN A 169 -14.33 9.40 4.40
CA ASN A 169 -15.24 8.25 4.29
C ASN A 169 -16.44 8.55 3.38
N GLU A 170 -16.84 9.82 3.31
CA GLU A 170 -17.88 10.36 2.44
C GLU A 170 -17.49 10.19 0.97
N LEU A 171 -16.29 10.62 0.56
CA LEU A 171 -15.81 10.44 -0.81
C LEU A 171 -15.61 8.97 -1.17
N LYS A 172 -15.11 8.16 -0.24
CA LYS A 172 -14.96 6.70 -0.45
C LYS A 172 -16.28 5.95 -0.60
N GLN A 173 -17.41 6.60 -0.31
CA GLN A 173 -18.77 6.04 -0.53
C GLN A 173 -19.47 6.68 -1.74
N ASP A 174 -18.96 7.79 -2.28
CA ASP A 174 -19.51 8.45 -3.45
C ASP A 174 -19.11 7.70 -4.75
N LYS A 175 -20.08 6.98 -5.32
CA LYS A 175 -19.91 6.22 -6.56
C LYS A 175 -19.44 7.08 -7.74
N LYS A 176 -19.94 8.32 -7.87
CA LYS A 176 -19.59 9.19 -9.00
C LYS A 176 -18.12 9.61 -8.90
N PHE A 177 -17.71 10.00 -7.69
CA PHE A 177 -16.31 10.31 -7.40
C PHE A 177 -15.40 9.09 -7.63
N LEU A 178 -15.80 7.90 -7.17
CA LEU A 178 -14.99 6.69 -7.35
C LEU A 178 -14.82 6.31 -8.84
N ILE A 179 -15.85 6.49 -9.67
CA ILE A 179 -15.72 6.30 -11.14
C ILE A 179 -14.69 7.29 -11.70
N GLU A 180 -14.73 8.54 -11.28
CA GLU A 180 -13.79 9.57 -11.71
C GLU A 180 -12.35 9.28 -11.25
N ALA A 181 -12.18 8.83 -10.00
CA ALA A 181 -10.88 8.38 -9.48
C ALA A 181 -10.29 7.24 -10.32
N VAL A 182 -11.12 6.25 -10.69
CA VAL A 182 -10.70 5.11 -11.52
C VAL A 182 -10.36 5.53 -12.94
N ARG A 183 -11.10 6.50 -13.51
CA ARG A 183 -10.75 7.11 -14.81
C ARG A 183 -9.40 7.82 -14.75
N SER A 184 -9.09 8.41 -13.61
CA SER A 184 -7.88 9.20 -13.42
C SER A 184 -6.64 8.34 -13.15
N ASN A 185 -6.77 7.23 -12.42
CA ASN A 185 -5.71 6.26 -12.20
C ASN A 185 -6.30 4.84 -12.05
N GLU A 186 -6.09 4.00 -13.05
CA GLU A 186 -6.63 2.64 -13.12
C GLU A 186 -6.27 1.76 -11.91
N LYS A 187 -5.08 1.98 -11.32
CA LYS A 187 -4.57 1.17 -10.20
C LYS A 187 -5.28 1.48 -8.89
N CYS A 188 -5.96 2.62 -8.77
CA CYS A 188 -6.64 2.99 -7.53
C CYS A 188 -7.83 2.06 -7.22
N PHE A 189 -8.37 1.36 -8.24
CA PHE A 189 -9.49 0.44 -8.09
C PHE A 189 -9.22 -0.67 -7.07
N HIS A 190 -7.96 -1.12 -6.94
CA HIS A 190 -7.54 -2.12 -5.96
C HIS A 190 -7.77 -1.69 -4.49
N TYR A 191 -7.92 -0.38 -4.25
CA TYR A 191 -8.05 0.22 -2.93
C TYR A 191 -9.48 0.69 -2.62
N ILE A 192 -10.41 0.50 -3.56
CA ILE A 192 -11.83 0.79 -3.33
C ILE A 192 -12.39 -0.23 -2.33
N THR A 193 -13.14 0.26 -1.34
CA THR A 193 -13.70 -0.60 -0.30
C THR A 193 -14.66 -1.63 -0.87
N ASN A 194 -14.61 -2.85 -0.32
CA ASN A 194 -15.43 -3.99 -0.76
C ASN A 194 -16.95 -3.72 -0.73
N ARG A 195 -17.42 -2.70 0.01
CA ARG A 195 -18.84 -2.33 0.06
C ARG A 195 -19.34 -1.79 -1.29
N VAL A 196 -18.57 -0.94 -1.95
CA VAL A 196 -18.94 -0.37 -3.27
C VAL A 196 -18.66 -1.38 -4.39
N CYS A 197 -17.63 -2.23 -4.24
CA CYS A 197 -17.32 -3.28 -5.21
C CYS A 197 -18.34 -4.43 -5.26
N LYS A 198 -19.34 -4.46 -4.36
CA LYS A 198 -20.51 -5.36 -4.45
C LYS A 198 -21.61 -4.83 -5.37
N ASP A 199 -21.55 -3.55 -5.71
CA ASP A 199 -22.54 -2.94 -6.58
C ASP A 199 -22.24 -3.28 -8.05
N MET A 200 -23.22 -3.94 -8.67
CA MET A 200 -23.14 -4.42 -10.04
C MET A 200 -22.98 -3.27 -11.05
N GLU A 201 -23.75 -2.18 -10.90
CA GLU A 201 -23.74 -1.07 -11.84
C GLU A 201 -22.43 -0.31 -11.78
N PHE A 202 -21.94 -0.05 -10.57
CA PHE A 202 -20.64 0.57 -10.36
C PHE A 202 -19.51 -0.26 -10.97
N ALA A 203 -19.51 -1.57 -10.72
CA ALA A 203 -18.48 -2.46 -11.25
C ALA A 203 -18.51 -2.53 -12.78
N LEU A 204 -19.69 -2.55 -13.41
CA LEU A 204 -19.81 -2.53 -14.87
C LEU A 204 -19.32 -1.20 -15.47
N GLU A 205 -19.65 -0.06 -14.86
CA GLU A 205 -19.14 1.24 -15.31
C GLU A 205 -17.62 1.32 -15.12
N ALA A 206 -17.08 0.82 -14.00
CA ALA A 206 -15.64 0.75 -13.79
C ALA A 206 -14.95 -0.14 -14.84
N ILE A 207 -15.53 -1.29 -15.21
CA ILE A 207 -15.02 -2.19 -16.26
C ILE A 207 -15.04 -1.51 -17.63
N LYS A 208 -16.12 -0.77 -17.94
CA LYS A 208 -16.25 -0.02 -19.19
C LYS A 208 -15.14 1.01 -19.36
N GLN A 209 -14.75 1.67 -18.27
CA GLN A 209 -13.66 2.66 -18.28
C GLN A 209 -12.29 2.01 -18.23
N ASN A 210 -12.14 0.93 -17.46
CA ASN A 210 -10.91 0.21 -17.26
C ASN A 210 -11.15 -1.30 -17.27
N LYS A 211 -10.71 -1.96 -18.34
CA LYS A 211 -10.84 -3.42 -18.51
C LYS A 211 -10.24 -4.22 -17.34
N THR A 212 -9.19 -3.68 -16.69
CA THR A 212 -8.52 -4.31 -15.54
C THR A 212 -9.30 -4.24 -14.24
N ALA A 213 -10.34 -3.41 -14.15
CA ALA A 213 -11.20 -3.31 -12.97
C ALA A 213 -11.85 -4.65 -12.60
N LEU A 214 -12.12 -5.52 -13.58
CA LEU A 214 -12.64 -6.86 -13.33
C LEU A 214 -11.75 -7.64 -12.33
N GLN A 215 -10.42 -7.45 -12.32
CA GLN A 215 -9.53 -8.17 -11.41
C GLN A 215 -9.81 -7.93 -9.92
N SER A 216 -10.42 -6.79 -9.57
CA SER A 216 -10.65 -6.41 -8.17
C SER A 216 -12.12 -6.38 -7.78
N THR A 217 -13.01 -6.82 -8.67
CA THR A 217 -14.42 -7.02 -8.31
C THR A 217 -14.54 -8.17 -7.32
N SER A 218 -15.55 -8.09 -6.45
CA SER A 218 -15.72 -9.08 -5.38
C SER A 218 -15.98 -10.48 -5.96
N TRP A 219 -15.56 -11.51 -5.23
CA TRP A 219 -15.78 -12.91 -5.62
C TRP A 219 -17.28 -13.18 -5.82
N GLU A 220 -18.13 -12.63 -4.96
CA GLU A 220 -19.58 -12.79 -5.01
C GLU A 220 -20.16 -12.24 -6.32
N LEU A 221 -19.69 -11.07 -6.76
CA LEU A 221 -20.15 -10.47 -8.01
C LEU A 221 -19.65 -11.27 -9.22
N CYS A 222 -18.43 -11.80 -9.16
CA CYS A 222 -17.88 -12.67 -10.21
C CYS A 222 -18.59 -14.02 -10.32
N GLN A 223 -19.29 -14.47 -9.27
CA GLN A 223 -20.13 -15.67 -9.33
C GLN A 223 -21.51 -15.38 -9.96
N ASN A 224 -21.93 -14.12 -10.01
CA ASN A 224 -23.20 -13.72 -10.60
C ASN A 224 -23.14 -13.81 -12.13
N GLU A 225 -24.02 -14.63 -12.70
CA GLU A 225 -24.05 -14.89 -14.15
C GLU A 225 -24.44 -13.66 -14.96
N GLU A 226 -25.41 -12.88 -14.48
CA GLU A 226 -25.87 -11.65 -15.14
C GLU A 226 -24.74 -10.60 -15.19
N PHE A 227 -23.98 -10.49 -14.10
CA PHE A 227 -22.82 -9.59 -14.04
C PHE A 227 -21.74 -10.00 -15.02
N MET A 228 -21.32 -11.27 -14.97
CA MET A 228 -20.28 -11.78 -15.85
C MET A 228 -20.70 -11.69 -17.32
N LEU A 229 -21.98 -11.93 -17.64
CA LEU A 229 -22.51 -11.75 -18.98
C LEU A 229 -22.35 -10.30 -19.46
N LYS A 230 -22.81 -9.32 -18.67
CA LYS A 230 -22.69 -7.89 -18.99
C LYS A 230 -21.22 -7.46 -19.08
N ALA A 231 -20.37 -7.91 -18.14
CA ALA A 231 -18.94 -7.61 -18.13
C ALA A 231 -18.22 -8.16 -19.37
N ILE A 232 -18.53 -9.40 -19.79
CA ILE A 232 -17.95 -10.00 -21.00
C ILE A 232 -18.37 -9.25 -22.25
N LYS A 233 -19.64 -8.86 -22.38
CA LYS A 233 -20.10 -8.04 -23.51
C LYS A 233 -19.37 -6.69 -23.58
N LEU A 234 -19.09 -6.08 -22.42
CA LEU A 234 -18.31 -4.83 -22.34
C LEU A 234 -16.85 -5.04 -22.73
N LEU A 235 -16.23 -6.13 -22.26
CA LEU A 235 -14.82 -6.42 -22.53
C LEU A 235 -14.56 -6.87 -23.97
N PHE A 236 -15.52 -7.61 -24.53
CA PHE A 236 -15.45 -8.31 -25.82
C PHE A 236 -16.76 -8.09 -26.61
N PRO A 237 -16.86 -6.99 -27.37
CA PRO A 237 -18.06 -6.66 -28.13
C PRO A 237 -18.49 -7.74 -29.12
N GLU A 238 -17.58 -8.63 -29.57
CA GLU A 238 -17.94 -9.78 -30.41
C GLU A 238 -18.93 -10.76 -29.77
N PHE A 239 -19.05 -10.75 -28.44
CA PHE A 239 -20.01 -11.57 -27.68
C PHE A 239 -21.30 -10.82 -27.33
N ASP A 240 -21.63 -9.70 -27.99
CA ASP A 240 -22.86 -8.94 -27.70
C ASP A 240 -24.15 -9.80 -27.78
N ARG A 241 -24.19 -10.75 -28.72
CA ARG A 241 -25.29 -11.70 -28.90
C ARG A 241 -25.33 -12.84 -27.87
N LEU A 242 -24.42 -12.86 -26.91
CA LEU A 242 -24.36 -13.89 -25.89
C LEU A 242 -25.61 -13.83 -25.00
N VAL A 243 -26.31 -14.95 -24.88
CA VAL A 243 -27.59 -15.06 -24.15
C VAL A 243 -27.37 -15.53 -22.71
N SER A 244 -26.35 -16.35 -22.46
CA SER A 244 -26.00 -16.86 -21.14
C SER A 244 -24.50 -16.94 -20.96
N PHE A 245 -24.03 -16.73 -19.73
CA PHE A 245 -22.63 -16.97 -19.39
C PHE A 245 -22.49 -18.42 -18.93
N GLY A 246 -22.56 -19.32 -19.92
CA GLY A 246 -22.30 -20.73 -19.69
C GLY A 246 -20.81 -20.94 -19.42
N ARG A 247 -20.48 -21.35 -18.19
CA ARG A 247 -19.13 -21.82 -17.80
C ARG A 247 -18.61 -22.99 -18.67
N ALA A 248 -19.47 -23.58 -19.49
CA ALA A 248 -19.19 -24.62 -20.48
C ALA A 248 -18.91 -24.11 -21.90
N ASN A 249 -19.01 -22.80 -22.17
CA ASN A 249 -18.73 -22.25 -23.49
C ASN A 249 -17.21 -22.15 -23.73
N LYS A 250 -16.68 -23.14 -24.47
CA LYS A 250 -15.26 -23.26 -24.81
C LYS A 250 -14.69 -22.00 -25.47
N GLY A 251 -15.43 -21.36 -26.38
CA GLY A 251 -14.95 -20.19 -27.12
C GLY A 251 -14.71 -18.98 -26.23
N ILE A 252 -15.64 -18.70 -25.31
CA ILE A 252 -15.53 -17.62 -24.33
C ILE A 252 -14.40 -17.91 -23.36
N MET A 253 -14.34 -19.15 -22.84
CA MET A 253 -13.30 -19.55 -21.89
C MET A 253 -11.91 -19.47 -22.53
N MET A 254 -11.78 -19.89 -23.80
CA MET A 254 -10.50 -19.82 -24.51
C MET A 254 -10.06 -18.36 -24.71
N LYS A 255 -10.98 -17.46 -25.07
CA LYS A 255 -10.65 -16.04 -25.26
C LYS A 255 -10.30 -15.34 -23.94
N LEU A 256 -11.03 -15.65 -22.86
CA LEU A 256 -10.73 -15.18 -21.50
C LEU A 256 -9.33 -15.62 -21.06
N VAL A 257 -8.97 -16.87 -21.32
CA VAL A 257 -7.63 -17.39 -21.03
C VAL A 257 -6.60 -16.73 -21.94
N GLN A 258 -6.82 -16.60 -23.25
CA GLN A 258 -5.83 -16.12 -24.22
C GLN A 258 -5.52 -14.61 -24.14
N GLU A 259 -6.55 -13.76 -24.20
CA GLU A 259 -6.34 -12.30 -24.24
C GLU A 259 -5.94 -11.77 -22.87
N HIS A 260 -6.42 -12.44 -21.82
CA HIS A 260 -6.45 -11.87 -20.49
C HIS A 260 -6.42 -12.94 -19.39
N GLY A 261 -5.54 -13.95 -19.48
CA GLY A 261 -5.27 -14.85 -18.34
C GLY A 261 -4.89 -14.09 -17.06
N ARG A 262 -4.48 -12.82 -17.18
CA ARG A 262 -4.34 -11.85 -16.08
C ARG A 262 -5.63 -11.16 -15.60
N LEU A 263 -6.68 -10.94 -16.41
CA LEU A 263 -7.93 -10.27 -15.95
C LEU A 263 -8.74 -11.10 -14.96
N LEU A 264 -8.59 -12.42 -14.99
CA LEU A 264 -9.20 -13.33 -14.00
C LEU A 264 -8.23 -13.59 -12.84
N ARG A 265 -7.39 -12.60 -12.49
CA ARG A 265 -6.66 -12.52 -11.22
C ARG A 265 -7.63 -12.26 -10.07
N PHE A 266 -8.65 -13.10 -9.94
CA PHE A 266 -9.56 -13.09 -8.81
C PHE A 266 -8.85 -13.72 -7.62
N LYS A 267 -8.10 -12.84 -6.95
CA LYS A 267 -7.41 -12.98 -5.67
C LYS A 267 -6.98 -14.41 -5.29
N ILE A 268 -5.70 -14.64 -5.60
CA ILE A 268 -4.68 -15.54 -5.04
C ILE A 268 -3.94 -16.31 -6.15
N ASP A 269 -4.59 -16.81 -7.21
CA ASP A 269 -3.86 -17.67 -8.16
C ASP A 269 -4.02 -17.37 -9.68
N GLY A 270 -4.66 -16.29 -10.14
CA GLY A 270 -4.70 -16.00 -11.61
C GLY A 270 -5.35 -17.10 -12.47
N ASN A 271 -6.26 -17.89 -11.89
CA ASN A 271 -6.72 -19.13 -12.50
C ASN A 271 -8.18 -19.05 -12.96
N ALA A 272 -8.35 -18.57 -14.20
CA ALA A 272 -9.58 -18.58 -14.97
C ALA A 272 -10.27 -19.96 -14.98
N LEU A 273 -9.48 -21.03 -15.02
CA LEU A 273 -9.91 -22.43 -15.06
C LEU A 273 -10.79 -22.86 -13.88
N ARG A 274 -10.65 -22.23 -12.70
CA ARG A 274 -11.50 -22.53 -11.53
C ARG A 274 -12.99 -22.35 -11.83
N TYR A 275 -13.33 -21.50 -12.80
CA TYR A 275 -14.70 -21.17 -13.17
C TYR A 275 -15.17 -21.90 -14.42
N ALA A 276 -14.30 -22.67 -15.07
CA ALA A 276 -14.68 -23.50 -16.20
C ALA A 276 -15.53 -24.67 -15.71
N SER A 277 -16.51 -25.10 -16.51
CA SER A 277 -17.24 -26.35 -16.24
C SER A 277 -16.26 -27.52 -16.16
N GLN A 278 -16.68 -28.62 -15.54
CA GLN A 278 -15.85 -29.82 -15.45
C GLN A 278 -15.35 -30.24 -16.84
N ASP A 279 -16.24 -30.25 -17.83
CA ASP A 279 -15.91 -30.57 -19.23
C ASP A 279 -14.83 -29.67 -19.85
N LEU A 280 -14.75 -28.40 -19.44
CA LEU A 280 -13.71 -27.46 -19.91
C LEU A 280 -12.42 -27.52 -19.07
N GLN A 281 -12.49 -27.94 -17.81
CA GLN A 281 -11.30 -28.27 -17.02
C GLN A 281 -10.62 -29.54 -17.53
N ASP A 282 -11.39 -30.40 -18.20
CA ASP A 282 -10.95 -31.58 -18.94
C ASP A 282 -10.47 -31.24 -20.37
N ASP A 283 -10.71 -30.02 -20.86
CA ASP A 283 -10.28 -29.60 -22.19
C ASP A 283 -8.76 -29.31 -22.21
N ILE A 284 -8.03 -30.18 -22.89
CA ILE A 284 -6.58 -30.12 -22.99
C ILE A 284 -6.06 -28.80 -23.58
N GLN A 285 -6.80 -28.18 -24.52
CA GLN A 285 -6.35 -26.94 -25.16
C GLN A 285 -6.47 -25.75 -24.22
N ILE A 286 -7.59 -25.65 -23.48
CA ILE A 286 -7.76 -24.59 -22.47
C ILE A 286 -6.75 -24.77 -21.34
N ALA A 287 -6.61 -26.00 -20.83
CA ALA A 287 -5.65 -26.34 -19.79
C ALA A 287 -4.22 -25.94 -20.17
N PHE A 288 -3.79 -26.30 -21.38
CA PHE A 288 -2.45 -26.00 -21.86
C PHE A 288 -2.17 -24.49 -21.96
N HIS A 289 -3.11 -23.70 -22.50
CA HIS A 289 -2.95 -22.25 -22.60
C HIS A 289 -2.94 -21.55 -21.23
N ALA A 290 -3.75 -22.02 -20.29
CA ALA A 290 -3.79 -21.48 -18.93
C ALA A 290 -2.47 -21.78 -18.20
N ILE A 291 -1.98 -23.01 -18.29
CA ILE A 291 -0.71 -23.45 -17.68
C ILE A 291 0.49 -22.68 -18.25
N LYS A 292 0.51 -22.44 -19.56
CA LYS A 292 1.58 -21.66 -20.21
C LYS A 292 1.67 -20.22 -19.66
N GLN A 293 0.56 -19.65 -19.20
CA GLN A 293 0.53 -18.32 -18.60
C GLN A 293 0.79 -18.35 -17.09
N ASN A 294 0.31 -19.38 -16.40
CA ASN A 294 0.53 -19.61 -14.97
C ASN A 294 0.57 -21.11 -14.66
N GLY A 295 1.73 -21.64 -14.28
CA GLY A 295 1.96 -23.05 -14.00
C GLY A 295 1.13 -23.57 -12.82
N MET A 296 0.78 -22.69 -11.87
CA MET A 296 -0.12 -23.01 -10.77
C MET A 296 -1.56 -23.31 -11.21
N ALA A 297 -1.90 -23.03 -12.48
CA ALA A 297 -3.17 -23.45 -13.08
C ALA A 297 -3.36 -24.97 -13.06
N LEU A 298 -2.28 -25.76 -12.98
CA LEU A 298 -2.33 -27.22 -12.85
C LEU A 298 -3.19 -27.68 -11.66
N LYS A 299 -3.33 -26.88 -10.60
CA LYS A 299 -4.22 -27.16 -9.48
C LYS A 299 -5.68 -27.38 -9.90
N PHE A 300 -6.14 -26.67 -10.93
CA PHE A 300 -7.55 -26.57 -11.34
C PHE A 300 -7.92 -27.44 -12.54
N VAL A 301 -6.95 -28.06 -13.20
CA VAL A 301 -7.26 -29.04 -14.25
C VAL A 301 -7.70 -30.36 -13.61
N SER A 302 -8.36 -31.19 -14.40
CA SER A 302 -8.85 -32.48 -13.93
C SER A 302 -7.74 -33.43 -13.50
N THR A 303 -8.13 -34.45 -12.73
CA THR A 303 -7.20 -35.52 -12.30
C THR A 303 -6.62 -36.30 -13.48
N ALA A 304 -7.35 -36.39 -14.60
CA ALA A 304 -6.85 -36.99 -15.83
C ALA A 304 -5.71 -36.17 -16.44
N LEU A 305 -5.87 -34.85 -16.58
CA LEU A 305 -4.83 -33.97 -17.12
C LEU A 305 -3.61 -33.87 -16.20
N LYS A 306 -3.78 -33.96 -14.87
CA LYS A 306 -2.68 -34.01 -13.89
C LYS A 306 -1.78 -35.25 -14.01
N ARG A 307 -2.22 -36.28 -14.75
CA ARG A 307 -1.44 -37.49 -15.05
C ARG A 307 -0.73 -37.41 -16.41
N ILE A 308 -0.99 -36.38 -17.21
CA ILE A 308 -0.37 -36.23 -18.52
C ILE A 308 0.99 -35.56 -18.35
N LYS A 309 2.06 -36.32 -18.56
CA LYS A 309 3.44 -35.87 -18.39
C LYS A 309 3.75 -34.57 -19.12
N GLY A 310 3.34 -34.42 -20.38
CA GLY A 310 3.58 -33.20 -21.16
C GLY A 310 2.91 -31.93 -20.59
N ILE A 311 1.73 -32.07 -19.99
CA ILE A 311 1.03 -30.96 -19.33
C ILE A 311 1.77 -30.56 -18.05
N VAL A 312 2.11 -31.55 -17.22
CA VAL A 312 2.84 -31.32 -15.97
C VAL A 312 4.23 -30.73 -16.24
N LEU A 313 4.96 -31.22 -17.24
CA LEU A 313 6.23 -30.64 -17.68
C LEU A 313 6.08 -29.17 -18.07
N THR A 314 5.02 -28.83 -18.80
CA THR A 314 4.75 -27.43 -19.15
C THR A 314 4.50 -26.57 -17.91
N ALA A 315 3.79 -27.11 -16.91
CA ALA A 315 3.50 -26.41 -15.67
C ALA A 315 4.74 -26.18 -14.81
N VAL A 316 5.55 -27.23 -14.56
CA VAL A 316 6.72 -27.13 -13.68
C VAL A 316 7.84 -26.27 -14.28
N ASN A 317 7.97 -26.27 -15.62
CA ASN A 317 8.88 -25.36 -16.33
C ASN A 317 8.43 -23.90 -16.27
N GLN A 318 7.14 -23.63 -16.03
CA GLN A 318 6.63 -22.28 -15.83
C GLN A 318 6.76 -21.87 -14.35
N ASN A 319 6.42 -22.76 -13.41
CA ASN A 319 6.54 -22.57 -11.97
C ASN A 319 6.82 -23.92 -11.29
N GLY A 320 7.99 -24.07 -10.66
CA GLY A 320 8.45 -25.34 -10.10
C GLY A 320 7.52 -25.89 -9.00
N PHE A 321 6.92 -25.02 -8.18
CA PHE A 321 5.93 -25.42 -7.16
C PHE A 321 4.66 -26.06 -7.72
N ALA A 322 4.40 -25.96 -9.03
CA ALA A 322 3.30 -26.69 -9.67
C ALA A 322 3.41 -28.22 -9.50
N LEU A 323 4.61 -28.75 -9.22
CA LEU A 323 4.83 -30.17 -8.91
C LEU A 323 3.90 -30.68 -7.80
N ASN A 324 3.54 -29.83 -6.83
CA ASN A 324 2.62 -30.16 -5.75
C ASN A 324 1.26 -30.70 -6.25
N TYR A 325 0.81 -30.25 -7.44
CA TYR A 325 -0.48 -30.62 -8.00
C TYR A 325 -0.42 -31.76 -9.03
N ALA A 326 0.79 -32.23 -9.37
CA ALA A 326 0.97 -33.39 -10.24
C ALA A 326 0.43 -34.67 -9.59
N SER A 327 0.11 -35.67 -10.41
CA SER A 327 -0.26 -36.99 -9.89
C SER A 327 0.90 -37.64 -9.14
N LYS A 328 0.60 -38.58 -8.24
CA LYS A 328 1.64 -39.28 -7.44
C LYS A 328 2.68 -39.95 -8.34
N GLU A 329 2.25 -40.52 -9.46
CA GLU A 329 3.14 -41.16 -10.42
C GLU A 329 4.14 -40.16 -11.03
N LEU A 330 3.69 -38.95 -11.36
CA LEU A 330 4.55 -37.91 -11.94
C LEU A 330 5.40 -37.17 -10.90
N LYS A 331 5.00 -37.16 -9.62
CA LYS A 331 5.86 -36.75 -8.50
C LYS A 331 7.04 -37.69 -8.26
N ASN A 332 6.98 -38.89 -8.83
CA ASN A 332 8.08 -39.87 -8.86
C ASN A 332 8.71 -40.01 -10.26
N ASP A 333 8.30 -39.18 -11.23
CA ASP A 333 8.92 -39.17 -12.56
C ASP A 333 10.17 -38.28 -12.54
N ARG A 334 11.31 -38.90 -12.85
CA ARG A 334 12.62 -38.26 -12.78
C ARG A 334 12.73 -37.00 -13.63
N GLU A 335 12.18 -37.03 -14.83
CA GLU A 335 12.26 -35.91 -15.77
C GLU A 335 11.42 -34.73 -15.26
N VAL A 336 10.21 -35.02 -14.76
CA VAL A 336 9.30 -34.01 -14.21
C VAL A 336 9.89 -33.33 -12.97
N VAL A 337 10.41 -34.13 -12.03
CA VAL A 337 10.97 -33.60 -10.78
C VAL A 337 12.24 -32.80 -11.04
N MET A 338 13.13 -33.29 -11.91
CA MET A 338 14.34 -32.54 -12.30
C MET A 338 13.98 -31.20 -12.98
N ALA A 339 12.95 -31.18 -13.83
CA ALA A 339 12.47 -29.94 -14.45
C ALA A 339 11.93 -28.95 -13.41
N ALA A 340 11.17 -29.43 -12.41
CA ALA A 340 10.65 -28.60 -11.33
C ALA A 340 11.76 -27.99 -10.48
N VAL A 341 12.72 -28.82 -10.05
CA VAL A 341 13.87 -28.42 -9.22
C VAL A 341 14.78 -27.42 -9.94
N ARG A 342 14.96 -27.58 -11.25
CA ARG A 342 15.75 -26.65 -12.06
C ARG A 342 15.12 -25.26 -12.19
N ASN A 343 13.82 -25.17 -12.01
CA ASN A 343 13.08 -23.92 -12.09
C ASN A 343 12.95 -23.27 -10.70
N GLU A 344 12.58 -24.05 -9.68
CA GLU A 344 12.55 -23.65 -8.27
C GLU A 344 13.09 -24.79 -7.40
N ASP A 345 14.23 -24.56 -6.75
CA ASP A 345 14.98 -25.51 -5.92
C ASP A 345 14.12 -26.15 -4.81
N PHE A 346 13.29 -25.32 -4.16
CA PHE A 346 12.41 -25.74 -3.07
C PHE A 346 11.19 -26.55 -3.55
N ALA A 347 11.05 -26.80 -4.86
CA ALA A 347 10.03 -27.69 -5.40
C ALA A 347 10.28 -29.17 -5.02
N LEU A 348 11.51 -29.55 -4.66
CA LEU A 348 11.87 -30.92 -4.28
C LEU A 348 11.02 -31.47 -3.13
N GLN A 349 10.57 -30.61 -2.21
CA GLN A 349 9.69 -31.00 -1.09
C GLN A 349 8.38 -31.67 -1.54
N TYR A 350 7.96 -31.42 -2.79
CA TYR A 350 6.70 -31.93 -3.34
C TYR A 350 6.87 -33.23 -4.14
N ALA A 351 8.11 -33.67 -4.33
CA ALA A 351 8.43 -34.93 -4.98
C ALA A 351 8.14 -36.13 -4.05
N ASP A 352 8.03 -37.32 -4.63
CA ASP A 352 7.86 -38.54 -3.83
C ASP A 352 9.15 -38.89 -3.07
N GLU A 353 9.04 -39.44 -1.86
CA GLU A 353 10.20 -39.78 -1.01
C GLU A 353 11.21 -40.72 -1.67
N MET A 354 10.78 -41.51 -2.66
CA MET A 354 11.70 -42.38 -3.40
C MET A 354 12.67 -41.60 -4.28
N ILE A 355 12.24 -40.49 -4.88
CA ILE A 355 13.04 -39.72 -5.84
C ILE A 355 13.90 -38.65 -5.18
N THR A 356 13.56 -38.24 -3.95
CA THR A 356 14.39 -37.36 -3.12
C THR A 356 15.69 -38.03 -2.68
N ARG A 357 15.87 -39.33 -2.97
CA ARG A 357 17.12 -40.08 -2.79
C ARG A 357 18.00 -40.12 -4.04
N ASP A 358 17.51 -39.63 -5.19
CA ASP A 358 18.31 -39.53 -6.41
C ASP A 358 19.40 -38.47 -6.20
N GLN A 359 20.65 -38.93 -6.16
CA GLN A 359 21.81 -38.09 -5.89
C GLN A 359 21.95 -36.93 -6.89
N GLU A 360 21.61 -37.14 -8.17
CA GLU A 360 21.75 -36.08 -9.17
C GLU A 360 20.71 -34.97 -8.95
N ILE A 361 19.47 -35.33 -8.61
CA ILE A 361 18.40 -34.35 -8.31
C ILE A 361 18.74 -33.54 -7.07
N VAL A 362 19.21 -34.21 -6.02
CA VAL A 362 19.61 -33.56 -4.75
C VAL A 362 20.82 -32.64 -4.94
N ILE A 363 21.82 -33.09 -5.71
CA ILE A 363 22.98 -32.25 -6.03
C ILE A 363 22.54 -31.02 -6.84
N GLU A 364 21.62 -31.18 -7.78
CA GLU A 364 21.10 -30.06 -8.58
C GLU A 364 20.32 -29.05 -7.71
N SER A 365 19.46 -29.51 -6.78
CA SER A 365 18.75 -28.61 -5.86
C SER A 365 19.71 -27.83 -4.94
N ILE A 366 20.78 -28.48 -4.46
CA ILE A 366 21.79 -27.84 -3.61
C ILE A 366 22.60 -26.80 -4.40
N LYS A 367 22.88 -27.05 -5.68
CA LYS A 367 23.60 -26.08 -6.54
C LYS A 367 22.78 -24.81 -6.78
N GLN A 368 21.45 -24.91 -6.84
CA GLN A 368 20.57 -23.78 -7.10
C GLN A 368 20.16 -23.00 -5.84
N GLY A 369 20.12 -23.63 -4.66
CA GLY A 369 19.67 -23.00 -3.41
C GLY A 369 20.51 -23.34 -2.17
N ASN A 370 20.77 -22.31 -1.35
CA ASN A 370 21.60 -22.37 -0.14
C ASN A 370 20.94 -23.07 1.09
N LEU A 371 19.73 -23.66 0.97
CA LEU A 371 18.88 -24.00 2.14
C LEU A 371 18.17 -25.37 2.13
N VAL A 372 18.52 -26.34 1.28
CA VAL A 372 17.80 -27.64 1.18
C VAL A 372 18.17 -28.64 2.30
N PHE A 373 18.92 -28.24 3.33
CA PHE A 373 19.48 -29.16 4.33
C PHE A 373 18.44 -29.89 5.21
N GLU A 374 17.21 -29.38 5.32
CA GLU A 374 16.18 -29.93 6.23
C GLU A 374 15.39 -31.11 5.63
N PHE A 375 15.42 -31.31 4.29
CA PHE A 375 14.59 -32.31 3.59
C PHE A 375 15.37 -33.49 3.00
N ILE A 376 16.69 -33.44 3.01
CA ILE A 376 17.54 -34.53 2.50
C ILE A 376 17.61 -35.61 3.58
N SER A 377 17.23 -36.84 3.22
CA SER A 377 17.34 -37.99 4.13
C SER A 377 18.78 -38.13 4.65
N ASN A 378 18.93 -38.27 5.98
CA ASN A 378 20.22 -38.38 6.68
C ASN A 378 21.20 -39.42 6.09
N GLU A 379 20.71 -40.41 5.34
CA GLU A 379 21.53 -41.45 4.68
C GLU A 379 22.48 -40.88 3.61
N LEU A 380 22.13 -39.78 2.92
CA LEU A 380 22.97 -39.21 1.85
C LEU A 380 24.15 -38.37 2.38
N PHE A 381 24.16 -38.02 3.67
CA PHE A 381 25.25 -37.29 4.30
C PHE A 381 26.43 -38.21 4.70
N VAL A 382 26.21 -39.51 4.81
CA VAL A 382 27.24 -40.46 5.28
C VAL A 382 28.33 -40.68 4.23
N THR A 383 28.01 -40.54 2.94
CA THR A 383 28.96 -40.85 1.85
C THR A 383 29.96 -39.74 1.51
N ARG A 384 29.87 -38.55 2.12
CA ARG A 384 30.78 -37.43 1.81
C ARG A 384 31.89 -37.18 2.83
N ASN A 385 31.86 -37.86 3.99
CA ASN A 385 32.88 -37.74 5.04
C ASN A 385 33.84 -38.94 5.12
N SER A 386 33.84 -39.79 4.09
CA SER A 386 34.73 -40.96 3.99
C SER A 386 35.62 -40.88 2.74
N TYR A 387 36.53 -39.90 2.71
CA TYR A 387 37.75 -39.92 1.89
C TYR A 387 38.88 -39.20 2.62
#